data_AF-A0AA88IQI8-F1
#
_entry.id   AF-A0AA88IQI8-F1
#
_cell.length_a   1.000
_cell.length_b   1.000
_cell.length_c   1.000
_cell.angle_alpha   90.00
_cell.angle_beta   90.00
_cell.angle_gamma   90.00
#
_symmetry.space_group_name_H-M   'P 1'
#
loop_
_entity.id
_entity.type
_entity.pdbx_description
1 polymer ?
#
loop_
_entity_poly.entity_id
_entity_poly.type
_entity_poly.pdbx_seq_one_letter_code
_entity_poly.pdbx_strand_id
1 'polypeptide(L)'
;MIMAQRRDEMTETFNMDEFFQTVGEVRSLIEKISCQVEEVKRSHGAILSSPNQDKRYKDDLELQNSEIKNSANIVRVKLNAMQQNLPMDEKSKCASVMQRIQKNQHSHLTRWFAEVMRGHHKAQITFREKCKAQILRQLEIVDKVTSDEELEEMLHRDNIAIFISDINCDTRISSQALSEIESRHQDILCLESSIKELHEIFADTAMLLEIQGEIINNIEKNVTSAAEYVDVSKAETHKAVAYKKNPYKIASLPSFFKPFKR
;
A
#
# COMPACT_ATOMS: atom_id res chain seq x y z
N MET A 1 37.10 11.41 24.23
CA MET A 1 36.83 10.28 23.32
C MET A 1 35.61 9.45 23.76
N ILE A 2 35.54 8.98 25.01
CA ILE A 2 34.38 8.21 25.53
C ILE A 2 33.05 9.00 25.46
N MET A 3 33.06 10.32 25.70
CA MET A 3 31.85 11.16 25.61
C MET A 3 31.34 11.40 24.18
N ALA A 4 32.18 11.24 23.16
CA ALA A 4 31.77 11.38 21.75
C ALA A 4 31.14 10.08 21.26
N GLN A 5 31.74 8.94 21.60
CA GLN A 5 31.22 7.62 21.25
C GLN A 5 29.89 7.31 21.96
N ARG A 6 29.74 7.75 23.21
CA ARG A 6 28.47 7.68 23.95
C ARG A 6 27.39 8.63 23.42
N ARG A 7 27.78 9.68 22.67
CA ARG A 7 26.86 10.62 22.04
C ARG A 7 26.39 10.09 20.68
N ASP A 8 27.29 9.46 19.90
CA ASP A 8 26.96 8.78 18.64
C ASP A 8 26.05 7.55 18.86
N GLU A 9 26.34 6.71 19.87
CA GLU A 9 25.46 5.58 20.24
C GLU A 9 24.07 6.06 20.66
N MET A 10 23.97 7.16 21.42
CA MET A 10 22.70 7.70 21.90
C MET A 10 21.87 8.34 20.77
N THR A 11 22.52 8.90 19.75
CA THR A 11 21.85 9.41 18.54
C THR A 11 21.42 8.28 17.59
N GLU A 12 22.19 7.19 17.48
CA GLU A 12 21.80 6.01 16.71
C GLU A 12 20.62 5.27 17.36
N THR A 13 20.58 5.17 18.69
CA THR A 13 19.43 4.57 19.41
C THR A 13 18.16 5.41 19.27
N PHE A 14 18.27 6.74 19.38
CA PHE A 14 17.13 7.65 19.27
C PHE A 14 16.51 7.63 17.85
N ASN A 15 17.35 7.50 16.82
CA ASN A 15 16.90 7.39 15.43
C ASN A 15 16.12 6.08 15.16
N MET A 16 16.48 4.98 15.84
CA MET A 16 15.79 3.71 15.66
C MET A 16 14.46 3.61 16.39
N ASP A 17 14.35 4.19 17.58
CA ASP A 17 13.09 4.23 18.30
C ASP A 17 12.05 5.02 17.48
N GLU A 18 12.45 6.15 16.88
CA GLU A 18 11.61 6.94 15.97
C GLU A 18 11.26 6.16 14.68
N PHE A 19 12.21 5.43 14.11
CA PHE A 19 11.96 4.57 12.96
C PHE A 19 10.94 3.47 13.27
N PHE A 20 11.12 2.74 14.38
CA PHE A 20 10.20 1.67 14.77
C PHE A 20 8.82 2.21 15.16
N GLN A 21 8.76 3.40 15.77
CA GLN A 21 7.50 4.10 16.01
C GLN A 21 6.78 4.39 14.68
N THR A 22 7.50 4.92 13.69
CA THR A 22 6.96 5.16 12.34
C THR A 22 6.49 3.86 11.68
N VAL A 23 7.26 2.78 11.77
CA VAL A 23 6.88 1.44 11.27
C VAL A 23 5.59 0.96 11.93
N GLY A 24 5.46 1.12 13.25
CA GLY A 24 4.26 0.74 14.01
C GLY A 24 3.02 1.53 13.58
N GLU A 25 3.17 2.83 13.36
CA GLU A 25 2.09 3.69 12.87
C GLU A 25 1.64 3.32 11.46
N VAL A 26 2.60 3.11 10.54
CA VAL A 26 2.29 2.68 9.16
C VAL A 26 1.56 1.34 9.18
N ARG A 27 2.04 0.39 9.98
CA ARG A 27 1.39 -0.91 10.15
C ARG A 27 -0.05 -0.78 10.63
N SER A 28 -0.28 -0.01 11.68
CA SER A 28 -1.62 0.22 12.24
C SER A 28 -2.58 0.84 11.21
N LEU A 29 -2.08 1.78 10.40
CA LEU A 29 -2.86 2.38 9.32
C LEU A 29 -3.19 1.38 8.21
N ILE A 30 -2.25 0.51 7.81
CA ILE A 30 -2.51 -0.53 6.80
C ILE A 30 -3.55 -1.53 7.32
N GLU A 31 -3.46 -1.95 8.59
CA GLU A 31 -4.47 -2.81 9.24
C GLU A 31 -5.85 -2.12 9.25
N LYS A 32 -5.90 -0.83 9.59
CA LYS A 32 -7.13 -0.03 9.56
C LYS A 32 -7.74 -0.01 8.16
N ILE A 33 -6.95 0.28 7.13
CA ILE A 33 -7.41 0.29 5.73
C ILE A 33 -7.94 -1.10 5.37
N SER A 34 -7.23 -2.17 5.72
CA SER A 34 -7.66 -3.54 5.46
C SER A 34 -9.04 -3.84 6.07
N CYS A 35 -9.29 -3.40 7.32
CA CYS A 35 -10.60 -3.54 7.94
C CYS A 35 -11.68 -2.73 7.19
N GLN A 36 -11.38 -1.47 6.84
CA GLN A 36 -12.32 -0.62 6.10
C GLN A 36 -12.66 -1.19 4.72
N VAL A 37 -11.71 -1.85 4.04
CA VAL A 37 -11.96 -2.54 2.77
C VAL A 37 -12.98 -3.67 2.91
N GLU A 38 -12.93 -4.42 4.02
CA GLU A 38 -13.95 -5.46 4.28
C GLU A 38 -15.33 -4.86 4.59
N GLU A 39 -15.36 -3.72 5.27
CA GLU A 39 -16.60 -2.98 5.49
C GLU A 39 -17.19 -2.45 4.17
N VAL A 40 -16.37 -1.88 3.29
CA VAL A 40 -16.77 -1.44 1.93
C VAL A 40 -17.39 -2.60 1.14
N LYS A 41 -16.79 -3.80 1.19
CA LYS A 41 -17.37 -4.99 0.55
C LYS A 41 -18.75 -5.35 1.10
N ARG A 42 -18.96 -5.18 2.41
CA ARG A 42 -20.26 -5.43 3.05
C ARG A 42 -21.29 -4.39 2.62
N SER A 43 -20.92 -3.11 2.60
CA SER A 43 -21.75 -2.01 2.10
C SER A 43 -22.14 -2.23 0.63
N HIS A 44 -21.20 -2.62 -0.23
CA HIS A 44 -21.48 -3.03 -1.61
C HIS A 44 -22.50 -4.17 -1.70
N GLY A 45 -22.34 -5.21 -0.88
CA GLY A 45 -23.30 -6.32 -0.80
C GLY A 45 -24.70 -5.86 -0.40
N ALA A 46 -24.81 -5.00 0.61
CA ALA A 46 -26.08 -4.44 1.07
C ALA A 46 -26.76 -3.59 0.00
N ILE A 47 -26.01 -2.69 -0.66
CA ILE A 47 -26.51 -1.81 -1.72
C ILE A 47 -27.03 -2.60 -2.94
N LEU A 48 -26.42 -3.75 -3.26
CA LEU A 48 -26.88 -4.63 -4.35
C LEU A 48 -28.10 -5.47 -3.97
N SER A 49 -28.32 -5.72 -2.68
CA SER A 49 -29.38 -6.61 -2.19
C SER A 49 -30.76 -5.98 -2.06
N SER A 50 -30.84 -4.64 -2.03
CA SER A 50 -32.10 -3.91 -1.90
C SER A 50 -32.36 -3.03 -3.11
N PRO A 51 -33.53 -3.16 -3.78
CA PRO A 51 -33.93 -2.26 -4.86
C PRO A 51 -34.17 -0.82 -4.36
N ASN A 52 -34.64 -0.68 -3.12
CA ASN A 52 -34.70 0.62 -2.44
C ASN A 52 -33.40 0.81 -1.65
N GLN A 53 -32.46 1.53 -2.23
CA GLN A 53 -31.21 1.88 -1.57
C GLN A 53 -31.48 2.68 -0.31
N ASP A 54 -31.15 2.11 0.86
CA ASP A 54 -31.19 2.86 2.10
C ASP A 54 -30.08 3.91 2.04
N LYS A 55 -30.45 5.20 2.05
CA LYS A 55 -29.51 6.33 1.94
C LYS A 55 -28.34 6.19 2.93
N ARG A 56 -28.61 5.58 4.09
CA ARG A 56 -27.62 5.26 5.12
C ARG A 56 -26.44 4.45 4.60
N TYR A 57 -26.65 3.39 3.81
CA TYR A 57 -25.54 2.58 3.29
C TYR A 57 -24.68 3.33 2.28
N LYS A 58 -25.26 4.30 1.56
CA LYS A 58 -24.51 5.16 0.65
C LYS A 58 -23.64 6.16 1.40
N ASP A 59 -24.24 6.82 2.39
CA ASP A 59 -23.53 7.77 3.25
C ASP A 59 -22.37 7.06 4.00
N ASP A 60 -22.61 5.84 4.51
CA ASP A 60 -21.60 5.01 5.17
C ASP A 60 -20.47 4.59 4.19
N LEU A 61 -20.81 4.24 2.95
CA LEU A 61 -19.83 3.88 1.91
C LEU A 61 -18.95 5.08 1.53
N GLU A 62 -19.53 6.26 1.36
CA GLU A 62 -18.81 7.49 1.05
C GLU A 62 -17.84 7.87 2.18
N LEU A 63 -18.30 7.77 3.44
CA LEU A 63 -17.45 7.96 4.62
C LEU A 63 -16.27 6.97 4.62
N GLN A 64 -16.53 5.68 4.42
CA GLN A 64 -15.48 4.65 4.36
C GLN A 64 -14.45 4.93 3.27
N ASN A 65 -14.89 5.31 2.06
CA ASN A 65 -14.00 5.65 0.96
C ASN A 65 -13.12 6.88 1.29
N SER A 66 -13.70 7.91 1.90
CA SER A 66 -12.97 9.10 2.34
C SER A 66 -11.93 8.77 3.42
N GLU A 67 -12.28 7.93 4.40
CA GLU A 67 -11.36 7.51 5.44
C GLU A 67 -10.22 6.62 4.91
N ILE A 68 -10.52 5.72 3.96
CA ILE A 68 -9.53 4.90 3.26
C ILE A 68 -8.55 5.82 2.53
N LYS A 69 -9.06 6.79 1.75
CA LYS A 69 -8.23 7.77 1.03
C LYS A 69 -7.31 8.55 1.97
N ASN A 70 -7.83 9.04 3.09
CA ASN A 70 -7.03 9.79 4.06
C ASN A 70 -5.93 8.90 4.67
N SER A 71 -6.31 7.71 5.15
CA SER A 71 -5.37 6.76 5.75
C SER A 71 -4.30 6.31 4.74
N ALA A 72 -4.69 6.04 3.49
CA ALA A 72 -3.79 5.66 2.41
C ALA A 72 -2.82 6.79 2.04
N ASN A 73 -3.27 8.05 2.07
CA ASN A 73 -2.39 9.21 1.88
C ASN A 73 -1.35 9.35 3.01
N ILE A 74 -1.76 9.13 4.26
CA ILE A 74 -0.82 9.17 5.40
C ILE A 74 0.23 8.06 5.25
N VAL A 75 -0.19 6.84 4.90
CA VAL A 75 0.72 5.72 4.62
C VAL A 75 1.68 6.06 3.48
N ARG A 76 1.17 6.60 2.37
CA ARG A 76 1.97 7.03 1.21
C ARG A 76 3.05 8.04 1.61
N VAL A 77 2.69 9.09 2.35
CA VAL A 77 3.63 10.12 2.82
C VAL A 77 4.70 9.51 3.73
N LYS A 78 4.31 8.66 4.69
CA LYS A 78 5.25 8.01 5.62
C LYS A 78 6.20 7.03 4.89
N LEU A 79 5.70 6.23 3.95
CA LEU A 79 6.54 5.33 3.16
C LEU A 79 7.54 6.10 2.30
N ASN A 80 7.12 7.19 1.64
CA ASN A 80 8.03 8.06 0.90
C ASN A 80 9.11 8.69 1.81
N ALA A 81 8.74 9.15 3.00
CA ALA A 81 9.70 9.68 3.97
C ALA A 81 10.70 8.60 4.43
N MET A 82 10.22 7.39 4.72
CA MET A 82 11.09 6.24 5.04
C MET A 82 12.05 5.93 3.89
N GLN A 83 11.60 6.00 2.63
CA GLN A 83 12.43 5.78 1.46
C GLN A 83 13.52 6.86 1.30
N GLN A 84 13.22 8.13 1.55
CA GLN A 84 14.20 9.22 1.48
C GLN A 84 15.26 9.14 2.59
N ASN A 85 14.88 8.63 3.75
CA ASN A 85 15.78 8.42 4.88
C ASN A 85 16.67 7.18 4.72
N LEU A 86 16.42 6.33 3.72
CA LEU A 86 17.30 5.21 3.41
C LEU A 86 18.59 5.74 2.76
N PRO A 87 19.77 5.41 3.30
CA PRO A 87 21.03 5.84 2.72
C PRO A 87 21.22 5.24 1.33
N MET A 88 21.63 6.07 0.37
CA MET A 88 21.98 5.64 -0.98
C MET A 88 23.17 4.69 -0.93
N ASP A 89 23.14 3.67 -1.80
CA ASP A 89 24.10 2.55 -1.90
C ASP A 89 25.50 2.99 -2.39
N GLU A 90 26.01 4.14 -1.92
CA GLU A 90 27.33 4.63 -2.28
C GLU A 90 28.41 3.96 -1.42
N LYS A 91 28.98 2.89 -2.00
CA LYS A 91 30.39 2.47 -1.86
C LYS A 91 30.85 1.78 -0.57
N SER A 92 29.99 1.48 0.40
CA SER A 92 30.40 0.62 1.53
C SER A 92 29.94 -0.82 1.30
N LYS A 93 30.89 -1.75 1.11
CA LYS A 93 30.63 -3.19 0.96
C LYS A 93 29.96 -3.85 2.18
N CYS A 94 29.71 -3.10 3.25
CA CYS A 94 28.84 -3.51 4.36
C CYS A 94 27.74 -2.47 4.55
N ALA A 95 26.53 -2.79 4.10
CA ALA A 95 25.35 -2.14 4.66
C ALA A 95 25.29 -2.51 6.15
N SER A 96 25.16 -1.50 7.03
CA SER A 96 25.03 -1.75 8.47
C SER A 96 23.80 -2.62 8.72
N VAL A 97 23.81 -3.40 9.81
CA VAL A 97 22.63 -4.18 10.25
C VAL A 97 21.40 -3.29 10.29
N MET A 98 21.58 -2.01 10.66
CA MET A 98 20.52 -1.01 10.70
C MET A 98 19.91 -0.71 9.34
N GLN A 99 20.74 -0.41 8.35
CA GLN A 99 20.29 -0.12 6.98
C GLN A 99 19.52 -1.31 6.39
N ARG A 100 19.95 -2.53 6.72
CA ARG A 100 19.26 -3.76 6.32
C ARG A 100 17.89 -3.90 6.98
N ILE A 101 17.78 -3.62 8.29
CA ILE A 101 16.50 -3.61 9.00
C ILE A 101 15.56 -2.57 8.37
N GLN A 102 16.02 -1.34 8.18
CA GLN A 102 15.21 -0.26 7.62
C GLN A 102 14.71 -0.60 6.21
N LYS A 103 15.61 -1.09 5.33
CA LYS A 103 15.27 -1.49 3.95
C LYS A 103 14.26 -2.65 3.92
N ASN A 104 14.42 -3.65 4.78
CA ASN A 104 13.48 -4.77 4.88
C ASN A 104 12.10 -4.32 5.37
N GLN A 105 12.05 -3.50 6.42
CA GLN A 105 10.79 -3.00 6.98
C GLN A 105 10.03 -2.13 5.98
N HIS A 106 10.72 -1.15 5.37
CA HIS A 106 10.14 -0.35 4.30
C HIS A 106 9.59 -1.24 3.18
N SER A 107 10.39 -2.21 2.73
CA SER A 107 10.01 -3.08 1.61
C SER A 107 8.82 -3.99 1.92
N HIS A 108 8.75 -4.52 3.14
CA HIS A 108 7.60 -5.29 3.60
C HIS A 108 6.34 -4.43 3.64
N LEU A 109 6.41 -3.25 4.26
CA LEU A 109 5.27 -2.35 4.41
C LEU A 109 4.76 -1.84 3.05
N THR A 110 5.63 -1.49 2.10
CA THR A 110 5.20 -1.08 0.76
C THR A 110 4.43 -2.19 0.04
N ARG A 111 4.94 -3.44 0.08
CA ARG A 111 4.25 -4.57 -0.56
C ARG A 111 2.91 -4.87 0.09
N TRP A 112 2.85 -4.85 1.42
CA TRP A 112 1.62 -5.10 2.13
C TRP A 112 0.57 -4.00 1.89
N PHE A 113 0.99 -2.73 1.89
CA PHE A 113 0.14 -1.61 1.51
C PHE A 113 -0.39 -1.77 0.08
N ALA A 114 0.49 -2.09 -0.89
CA ALA A 114 0.08 -2.33 -2.27
C ALA A 114 -0.91 -3.49 -2.39
N GLU A 115 -0.73 -4.57 -1.63
CA GLU A 115 -1.64 -5.70 -1.60
C GLU A 115 -3.03 -5.32 -1.09
N VAL A 116 -3.10 -4.57 0.02
CA VAL A 116 -4.37 -4.07 0.58
C VAL A 116 -5.07 -3.14 -0.40
N MET A 117 -4.35 -2.18 -1.00
CA MET A 117 -4.91 -1.25 -1.98
C MET A 117 -5.38 -1.94 -3.26
N ARG A 118 -4.65 -2.96 -3.72
CA ARG A 118 -5.11 -3.82 -4.82
C ARG A 118 -6.36 -4.61 -4.45
N GLY A 119 -6.46 -5.07 -3.19
CA GLY A 119 -7.67 -5.71 -2.65
C GLY A 119 -8.88 -4.77 -2.67
N HIS A 120 -8.70 -3.51 -2.29
CA HIS A 120 -9.73 -2.47 -2.40
C HIS A 120 -10.16 -2.25 -3.85
N HIS A 121 -9.21 -2.03 -4.75
CA HIS A 121 -9.50 -1.83 -6.17
C HIS A 121 -10.25 -3.02 -6.80
N LYS A 122 -9.86 -4.26 -6.45
CA LYS A 122 -10.58 -5.46 -6.89
C LYS A 122 -12.02 -5.50 -6.38
N ALA A 123 -12.27 -5.07 -5.15
CA ALA A 123 -13.62 -4.98 -4.61
C ALA A 123 -14.46 -3.94 -5.38
N GLN A 124 -13.86 -2.79 -5.71
CA GLN A 124 -14.50 -1.75 -6.51
C GLN A 124 -14.87 -2.25 -7.92
N ILE A 125 -13.94 -2.87 -8.65
CA ILE A 125 -14.22 -3.46 -9.97
C ILE A 125 -15.35 -4.50 -9.87
N THR A 126 -15.29 -5.38 -8.86
CA THR A 126 -16.34 -6.39 -8.65
C THR A 126 -17.71 -5.76 -8.43
N PHE A 127 -17.78 -4.63 -7.71
CA PHE A 127 -19.02 -3.89 -7.52
C PHE A 127 -19.51 -3.24 -8.83
N ARG A 128 -18.61 -2.62 -9.61
CA ARG A 128 -18.92 -2.06 -10.94
C ARG A 128 -19.59 -3.09 -11.84
N GLU A 129 -18.99 -4.26 -11.98
CA GLU A 129 -19.50 -5.33 -12.85
C GLU A 129 -20.88 -5.83 -12.39
N LYS A 130 -21.14 -5.86 -11.07
CA LYS A 130 -22.47 -6.21 -10.56
C LYS A 130 -23.51 -5.14 -10.82
N CYS A 131 -23.16 -3.85 -10.70
CA CYS A 131 -24.04 -2.75 -11.08
C CYS A 131 -24.36 -2.79 -12.58
N LYS A 132 -23.35 -3.02 -13.43
CA LYS A 132 -23.51 -3.18 -14.89
C LYS A 132 -24.47 -4.34 -15.22
N ALA A 133 -24.28 -5.50 -14.59
CA ALA A 133 -25.17 -6.66 -14.78
C ALA A 133 -26.62 -6.37 -14.32
N GLN A 134 -26.81 -5.61 -13.24
CA GLN A 134 -28.15 -5.18 -12.82
C GLN A 134 -28.78 -4.22 -13.82
N ILE A 135 -28.02 -3.27 -14.38
CA ILE A 135 -28.51 -2.37 -15.44
C ILE A 135 -28.94 -3.16 -16.68
N LEU A 136 -28.12 -4.11 -17.16
CA LEU A 136 -28.50 -5.00 -18.26
C LEU A 136 -29.81 -5.71 -17.97
N ARG A 137 -29.95 -6.26 -16.75
CA ARG A 137 -31.16 -6.96 -16.36
C ARG A 137 -32.40 -6.07 -16.36
N GLN A 138 -32.28 -4.82 -15.93
CA GLN A 138 -33.38 -3.85 -15.96
C GLN A 138 -33.73 -3.40 -17.38
N LEU A 139 -32.74 -3.31 -18.29
CA LEU A 139 -32.95 -3.05 -19.71
C LEU A 139 -33.72 -4.19 -20.41
N GLU A 140 -33.42 -5.44 -20.07
CA GLU A 140 -34.18 -6.60 -20.56
C GLU A 140 -35.65 -6.58 -20.11
N ILE A 141 -35.94 -6.08 -18.89
CA ILE A 141 -37.32 -6.01 -18.36
C ILE A 141 -38.18 -5.01 -19.15
N VAL A 142 -37.56 -3.96 -19.68
CA VAL A 142 -38.20 -2.94 -20.52
C VAL A 142 -38.12 -3.26 -22.02
N ASP A 143 -37.75 -4.50 -22.36
CA ASP A 143 -37.65 -5.03 -23.73
C ASP A 143 -36.62 -4.28 -24.61
N LYS A 144 -35.59 -3.70 -23.97
CA LYS A 144 -34.44 -3.08 -24.65
C LYS A 144 -33.26 -4.06 -24.65
N VAL A 145 -33.03 -4.69 -25.81
CA VAL A 145 -31.85 -5.53 -26.03
C VAL A 145 -30.64 -4.61 -26.20
N THR A 146 -29.64 -4.76 -25.34
CA THR A 146 -28.43 -3.94 -25.34
C THR A 146 -27.21 -4.85 -25.29
N SER A 147 -26.27 -4.65 -26.21
CA SER A 147 -24.99 -5.36 -26.20
C SER A 147 -24.07 -4.86 -25.07
N ASP A 148 -23.05 -5.64 -24.71
CA ASP A 148 -22.11 -5.22 -23.66
C ASP A 148 -21.34 -3.95 -24.07
N GLU A 149 -20.92 -3.87 -25.33
CA GLU A 149 -20.23 -2.73 -25.90
C GLU A 149 -21.11 -1.47 -25.92
N GLU A 150 -22.37 -1.62 -26.32
CA GLU A 150 -23.34 -0.53 -26.32
C GLU A 150 -23.61 -0.04 -24.90
N LEU A 151 -23.73 -0.94 -23.92
CA LEU A 151 -23.90 -0.54 -22.53
C LEU A 151 -22.68 0.23 -22.01
N GLU A 152 -21.46 -0.22 -22.31
CA GLU A 152 -20.26 0.52 -21.92
C GLU A 152 -20.21 1.92 -22.55
N GLU A 153 -20.61 2.06 -23.82
CA GLU A 153 -20.75 3.39 -24.43
C GLU A 153 -21.80 4.25 -23.73
N MET A 154 -22.93 3.66 -23.33
CA MET A 154 -23.99 4.35 -22.60
C MET A 154 -23.53 4.79 -21.21
N LEU A 155 -22.73 3.97 -20.51
CA LEU A 155 -22.15 4.31 -19.21
C LEU A 155 -21.07 5.40 -19.32
N HIS A 156 -20.35 5.45 -20.45
CA HIS A 156 -19.29 6.45 -20.65
C HIS A 156 -19.83 7.84 -20.97
N ARG A 157 -21.00 7.90 -21.57
CA ARG A 157 -21.73 9.14 -21.81
C ARG A 157 -22.46 9.45 -20.50
N ASP A 158 -22.02 10.45 -19.75
CA ASP A 158 -22.62 10.98 -18.49
C ASP A 158 -24.08 11.50 -18.67
N ASN A 159 -24.88 10.90 -19.54
CA ASN A 159 -26.22 11.30 -19.90
C ASN A 159 -27.20 10.14 -19.71
N ILE A 160 -27.88 10.16 -18.56
CA ILE A 160 -28.93 9.20 -18.18
C ILE A 160 -30.06 9.15 -19.22
N ALA A 161 -30.30 10.23 -19.97
CA ALA A 161 -31.36 10.26 -20.98
C ALA A 161 -31.17 9.23 -22.10
N ILE A 162 -29.95 8.73 -22.32
CA ILE A 162 -29.65 7.67 -23.30
C ILE A 162 -30.29 6.33 -22.89
N PHE A 163 -30.48 6.11 -21.59
CA PHE A 163 -31.22 4.93 -21.11
C PHE A 163 -32.72 5.07 -21.39
N ILE A 164 -33.26 6.29 -21.38
CA ILE A 164 -34.71 6.58 -21.37
C ILE A 164 -35.28 6.87 -22.78
N SER A 165 -34.44 7.25 -23.76
CA SER A 165 -34.87 7.79 -25.07
C SER A 165 -35.82 6.89 -25.86
N ASP A 166 -35.73 5.57 -25.70
CA ASP A 166 -36.47 4.59 -26.50
C ASP A 166 -37.48 3.78 -25.67
N ILE A 167 -37.64 4.08 -24.38
CA ILE A 167 -38.51 3.32 -23.48
C ILE A 167 -39.86 4.01 -23.33
N ASN A 168 -40.94 3.27 -23.61
CA ASN A 168 -42.29 3.73 -23.32
C ASN A 168 -42.53 3.71 -21.80
N CYS A 169 -42.48 4.89 -21.17
CA CYS A 169 -42.64 5.09 -19.72
C CYS A 169 -44.07 4.86 -19.19
N ASP A 170 -45.03 4.52 -20.05
CA ASP A 170 -46.45 4.44 -19.67
C ASP A 170 -46.79 3.31 -18.68
N THR A 171 -45.85 2.39 -18.42
CA THR A 171 -46.07 1.30 -17.46
C THR A 171 -45.33 1.56 -16.13
N ARG A 172 -45.97 1.19 -15.01
CA ARG A 172 -45.34 1.22 -13.67
C ARG A 172 -44.06 0.38 -13.61
N ILE A 173 -43.98 -0.68 -14.43
CA ILE A 173 -42.82 -1.57 -14.53
C ILE A 173 -41.64 -0.82 -15.19
N SER A 174 -41.89 -0.12 -16.31
CA SER A 174 -40.88 0.70 -16.98
C SER A 174 -40.32 1.78 -16.05
N SER A 175 -41.18 2.47 -15.30
CA SER A 175 -40.76 3.51 -14.36
C SER A 175 -39.88 2.98 -13.22
N GLN A 176 -40.19 1.80 -12.68
CA GLN A 176 -39.39 1.18 -11.63
C GLN A 176 -38.02 0.73 -12.15
N ALA A 177 -37.99 0.07 -13.32
CA ALA A 177 -36.75 -0.35 -13.95
C ALA A 177 -35.82 0.83 -14.26
N LEU A 178 -36.38 1.94 -14.76
CA LEU A 178 -35.63 3.17 -15.01
C LEU A 178 -35.05 3.80 -13.74
N SER A 179 -35.82 3.84 -12.64
CA SER A 179 -35.32 4.34 -11.36
C SER A 179 -34.16 3.49 -10.82
N GLU A 180 -34.23 2.17 -11.00
CA GLU A 180 -33.14 1.28 -10.62
C GLU A 180 -31.91 1.47 -11.50
N ILE A 181 -32.08 1.63 -12.82
CA ILE A 181 -30.98 1.95 -13.76
C ILE A 181 -30.28 3.25 -13.35
N GLU A 182 -31.02 4.32 -13.11
CA GLU A 182 -30.49 5.61 -12.66
C GLU A 182 -29.69 5.47 -11.35
N SER A 183 -30.27 4.75 -10.39
CA SER A 183 -29.65 4.46 -9.10
C SER A 183 -28.33 3.69 -9.24
N ARG A 184 -28.28 2.66 -10.08
CA ARG A 184 -27.06 1.88 -10.36
C ARG A 184 -26.01 2.67 -11.13
N HIS A 185 -26.44 3.49 -12.08
CA HIS A 185 -25.55 4.37 -12.83
C HIS A 185 -24.86 5.37 -11.89
N GLN A 186 -25.61 5.98 -10.97
CA GLN A 186 -25.05 6.87 -9.95
C GLN A 186 -24.02 6.15 -9.06
N ASP A 187 -24.28 4.89 -8.69
CA ASP A 187 -23.32 4.09 -7.92
C ASP A 187 -22.01 3.87 -8.69
N ILE A 188 -22.07 3.64 -10.01
CA ILE A 188 -20.89 3.52 -10.88
C ILE A 188 -20.12 4.84 -10.92
N LEU A 189 -20.79 5.97 -11.07
CA LEU A 189 -20.14 7.29 -11.11
C LEU A 189 -19.41 7.60 -9.78
N CYS A 190 -20.05 7.35 -8.65
CA CYS A 190 -19.43 7.52 -7.33
C CYS A 190 -18.20 6.62 -7.15
N LEU A 191 -18.29 5.37 -7.62
CA LEU A 191 -17.18 4.42 -7.60
C LEU A 191 -16.01 4.90 -8.46
N GLU A 192 -16.27 5.37 -9.67
CA GLU A 192 -15.23 5.86 -10.58
C GLU A 192 -14.55 7.11 -10.05
N SER A 193 -15.29 8.02 -9.38
CA SER A 193 -14.70 9.14 -8.64
C SER A 193 -13.74 8.63 -7.55
N SER A 194 -14.17 7.67 -6.74
CA SER A 194 -13.33 7.09 -5.70
C SER A 194 -12.05 6.43 -6.25
N ILE A 195 -12.13 5.72 -7.39
CA ILE A 195 -10.96 5.15 -8.06
C ILE A 195 -10.01 6.26 -8.55
N LYS A 196 -10.55 7.31 -9.19
CA LYS A 196 -9.77 8.47 -9.67
C LYS A 196 -9.03 9.15 -8.52
N GLU A 197 -9.67 9.31 -7.38
CA GLU A 197 -9.06 9.93 -6.19
C GLU A 197 -7.90 9.12 -5.58
N LEU A 198 -7.84 7.81 -5.83
CA LEU A 198 -6.75 6.94 -5.40
C LEU A 198 -5.63 6.82 -6.45
N HIS A 199 -5.78 7.42 -7.63
CA HIS A 199 -4.84 7.25 -8.75
C HIS A 199 -3.41 7.67 -8.38
N GLU A 200 -3.24 8.83 -7.73
CA GLU A 200 -1.92 9.30 -7.27
C GLU A 200 -1.28 8.33 -6.29
N ILE A 201 -2.08 7.72 -5.39
CA ILE A 201 -1.58 6.73 -4.43
C ILE A 201 -1.09 5.48 -5.17
N PHE A 202 -1.82 5.02 -6.19
CA PHE A 202 -1.40 3.86 -6.99
C PHE A 202 -0.12 4.15 -7.78
N ALA A 203 -0.02 5.33 -8.40
CA ALA A 203 1.17 5.73 -9.14
C ALA A 203 2.42 5.78 -8.23
N ASP A 204 2.31 6.43 -7.07
CA ASP A 204 3.41 6.50 -6.09
C ASP A 204 3.78 5.11 -5.57
N THR A 205 2.80 4.26 -5.27
CA THR A 205 3.04 2.91 -4.77
C THR A 205 3.73 2.05 -5.83
N ALA A 206 3.34 2.17 -7.10
CA ALA A 206 4.00 1.48 -8.21
C ALA A 206 5.45 1.92 -8.35
N MET A 207 5.72 3.23 -8.29
CA MET A 207 7.08 3.77 -8.31
C MET A 207 7.92 3.28 -7.11
N LEU A 208 7.35 3.26 -5.90
CA LEU A 208 8.04 2.73 -4.71
C LEU A 208 8.39 1.25 -4.86
N LEU A 209 7.51 0.45 -5.48
CA LEU A 209 7.78 -0.96 -5.77
C LEU A 209 8.86 -1.14 -6.84
N GLU A 210 8.87 -0.28 -7.86
CA GLU A 210 9.88 -0.29 -8.93
C GLU A 210 11.28 0.09 -8.39
N ILE A 211 11.37 1.14 -7.57
CA ILE A 211 12.62 1.58 -6.91
C ILE A 211 13.20 0.45 -6.04
N GLN A 212 12.35 -0.37 -5.42
CA GLN A 212 12.80 -1.50 -4.62
C GLN A 212 13.35 -2.66 -5.46
N GLY A 213 12.98 -2.74 -6.74
CA GLY A 213 13.36 -3.78 -7.69
C GLY A 213 12.96 -5.21 -7.28
N GLU A 214 13.46 -6.21 -8.01
CA GLU A 214 13.44 -7.62 -7.60
C GLU A 214 14.49 -7.90 -6.51
N ILE A 215 14.51 -7.16 -5.42
CA ILE A 215 15.26 -7.60 -4.23
C ILE A 215 14.35 -8.56 -3.44
N ILE A 216 14.04 -9.67 -4.10
CA ILE A 216 13.29 -10.82 -3.59
C ILE A 216 14.18 -11.71 -2.71
N ASN A 217 15.51 -11.50 -2.71
CA ASN A 217 16.43 -12.36 -1.99
C ASN A 217 17.21 -11.65 -0.88
N ASN A 218 16.49 -10.88 -0.06
CA ASN A 218 17.08 -10.26 1.11
C ASN A 218 17.41 -11.26 2.21
N ILE A 219 16.69 -12.38 2.39
CA ILE A 219 17.03 -13.35 3.45
C ILE A 219 18.39 -13.98 3.20
N GLU A 220 18.63 -14.52 2.00
CA GLU A 220 19.92 -15.12 1.65
C GLU A 220 21.05 -14.10 1.73
N LYS A 221 20.89 -12.91 1.13
CA LYS A 221 21.89 -11.84 1.20
C LYS A 221 22.15 -11.38 2.65
N ASN A 222 21.09 -11.27 3.45
CA ASN A 222 21.18 -10.87 4.85
C ASN A 222 21.87 -11.95 5.71
N VAL A 223 21.57 -13.21 5.49
CA VAL A 223 22.19 -14.34 6.19
C VAL A 223 23.67 -14.45 5.78
N THR A 224 23.97 -14.38 4.49
CA THR A 224 25.35 -14.41 3.97
C THR A 224 26.20 -13.26 4.54
N SER A 225 25.70 -12.01 4.51
CA SER A 225 26.43 -10.89 5.11
C SER A 225 26.57 -11.01 6.64
N ALA A 226 25.61 -11.62 7.34
CA ALA A 226 25.75 -11.89 8.77
C ALA A 226 26.84 -12.94 9.05
N ALA A 227 26.93 -13.98 8.22
CA ALA A 227 27.99 -14.99 8.29
C ALA A 227 29.38 -14.36 8.05
N GLU A 228 29.51 -13.48 7.05
CA GLU A 228 30.75 -12.74 6.78
C GLU A 228 31.23 -11.92 7.99
N TYR A 229 30.31 -11.25 8.70
CA TYR A 229 30.63 -10.52 9.93
C TYR A 229 31.13 -11.44 11.05
N VAL A 230 30.49 -12.61 11.24
CA VAL A 230 30.91 -13.60 12.24
C VAL A 230 32.31 -14.13 11.93
N ASP A 231 32.62 -14.39 10.67
CA ASP A 231 33.94 -14.85 10.24
C ASP A 231 35.03 -13.80 10.50
N VAL A 232 34.74 -12.52 10.22
CA VAL A 232 35.66 -11.42 10.55
C VAL A 232 35.85 -11.29 12.06
N SER A 233 34.78 -11.34 12.84
CA SER A 233 34.85 -11.28 14.31
C SER A 233 35.62 -12.48 14.90
N LYS A 234 35.44 -13.67 14.33
CA LYS A 234 36.21 -14.88 14.71
C LYS A 234 37.70 -14.70 14.42
N ALA A 235 38.05 -14.16 13.25
CA ALA A 235 39.45 -13.87 12.92
C ALA A 235 40.09 -12.85 13.88
N GLU A 236 39.37 -11.78 14.22
CA GLU A 236 39.85 -10.75 15.17
C GLU A 236 39.98 -11.29 16.61
N THR A 237 39.05 -12.11 17.08
CA THR A 237 39.16 -12.76 18.41
C THR A 237 40.34 -13.74 18.49
N HIS A 238 40.61 -14.49 17.42
CA HIS A 238 41.80 -15.35 17.34
C HIS A 238 43.10 -14.52 17.41
N LYS A 239 43.17 -13.39 16.70
CA LYS A 239 44.31 -12.45 16.80
C LYS A 239 44.45 -11.91 18.21
N ALA A 240 43.35 -11.51 18.85
CA ALA A 240 43.36 -11.02 20.23
C ALA A 240 43.88 -12.05 21.24
N VAL A 241 43.48 -13.33 21.11
CA VAL A 241 44.00 -14.43 21.93
C VAL A 241 45.50 -14.64 21.69
N ALA A 242 45.97 -14.54 20.44
CA ALA A 242 47.38 -14.64 20.12
C ALA A 242 48.19 -13.48 20.72
N TYR A 243 47.66 -12.26 20.72
CA TYR A 243 48.29 -11.10 21.38
C TYR A 243 48.34 -11.25 22.90
N LYS A 244 47.27 -11.75 23.53
CA LYS A 244 47.26 -12.05 24.97
C LYS A 244 48.37 -13.04 25.37
N LYS A 245 48.68 -14.01 24.50
CA LYS A 245 49.71 -15.03 24.75
C LYS A 245 51.14 -14.53 24.52
N ASN A 246 51.34 -13.42 23.80
CA ASN A 246 52.67 -12.90 23.50
C ASN A 246 52.69 -11.35 23.50
N PRO A 247 52.86 -10.72 24.69
CA PRO A 247 52.69 -9.28 24.88
C PRO A 247 53.76 -8.40 24.20
N TYR A 248 54.84 -9.00 23.65
CA TYR A 248 55.96 -8.28 23.03
C TYR A 248 55.88 -8.18 21.50
N LYS A 249 54.85 -8.73 20.85
CA LYS A 249 54.61 -8.48 19.43
C LYS A 249 54.08 -7.06 19.25
N ILE A 250 54.96 -6.17 18.78
CA ILE A 250 54.66 -4.76 18.47
C ILE A 250 53.47 -4.70 17.52
N ALA A 251 52.39 -4.07 17.98
CA ALA A 251 51.08 -4.09 17.37
C ALA A 251 50.95 -3.07 16.23
N SER A 252 50.51 -3.52 15.05
CA SER A 252 49.62 -2.67 14.28
C SER A 252 48.28 -2.63 15.03
N LEU A 253 47.80 -1.44 15.41
CA LEU A 253 46.51 -1.26 16.09
C LEU A 253 45.40 -2.07 15.38
N PRO A 254 44.53 -2.78 16.13
CA PRO A 254 43.35 -3.42 15.58
C PRO A 254 42.59 -2.40 14.71
N SER A 255 42.03 -2.84 13.59
CA SER A 255 41.34 -1.96 12.64
C SER A 255 40.24 -1.10 13.29
N PHE A 256 39.62 -1.58 14.36
CA PHE A 256 38.64 -0.84 15.17
C PHE A 256 39.21 0.36 15.96
N PHE A 257 40.52 0.41 16.19
CA PHE A 257 41.20 1.53 16.87
C PHE A 257 41.92 2.48 15.91
N LYS A 258 41.89 2.22 14.60
CA LYS A 258 42.42 3.18 13.63
C LYS A 258 41.43 4.33 13.51
N PRO A 259 41.86 5.60 13.68
CA PRO A 259 40.96 6.73 13.47
C PRO A 259 40.45 6.70 12.03
N PHE A 260 39.14 6.83 11.85
CA PHE A 260 38.55 7.11 10.55
C PHE A 260 39.28 8.33 9.98
N LYS A 261 40.04 8.13 8.89
CA LYS A 261 40.61 9.27 8.16
C LYS A 261 39.43 10.09 7.63
N ARG A 262 39.41 11.37 8.00
CA ARG A 262 38.54 12.42 7.45
C ARG A 262 38.51 12.40 5.94
#